data_AF-A0A6A6GHA8-F1
#
_entry.id   AF-A0A6A6GHA8-F1
#
_cell.length_a   1.000
_cell.length_b   1.000
_cell.length_c   1.000
_cell.angle_alpha   90.00
_cell.angle_beta   90.00
_cell.angle_gamma   90.00
#
_symmetry.space_group_name_H-M   'P 1'
#
loop_
_entity.id
_entity.type
_entity.pdbx_description
1 polymer ?
#
loop_
_entity_poly.entity_id
_entity_poly.type
_entity_poly.pdbx_seq_one_letter_code
_entity_poly.pdbx_strand_id
1 'polypeptide(L)' 'SLALYDFSPENDNELELREGQIIQVGYRHGQGWLVAMNLETGEQGLVPEEYVRLLR' A
#
# COMPACT_ATOMS: atom_id res chain seq x y z
N SER A 1 0.57 5.73 -7.02
CA SER A 1 0.31 6.40 -5.74
C SER A 1 1.57 6.45 -4.90
N LEU A 2 1.63 7.31 -3.88
CA LEU A 2 2.83 7.51 -3.05
C LEU A 2 2.57 7.05 -1.60
N ALA A 3 3.45 6.22 -1.05
CA ALA A 3 3.48 5.92 0.38
C ALA A 3 3.98 7.14 1.18
N LEU A 4 3.22 7.56 2.18
CA LEU A 4 3.51 8.71 3.03
C LEU A 4 4.33 8.37 4.27
N TYR A 5 4.32 7.11 4.68
CA TYR A 5 5.01 6.60 5.86
C TYR A 5 5.46 5.17 5.61
N ASP A 6 6.40 4.70 6.42
CA ASP A 6 6.71 3.28 6.51
C ASP A 6 5.51 2.51 7.07
N PHE A 7 5.31 1.28 6.58
CA PHE A 7 4.33 0.35 7.12
C PHE A 7 4.94 -1.05 7.15
N SER A 8 5.06 -1.60 8.36
CA SER A 8 5.53 -2.97 8.58
C SER A 8 4.32 -3.91 8.71
N PRO A 9 4.21 -4.94 7.86
CA PRO A 9 3.12 -5.93 7.92
C PRO A 9 3.06 -6.64 9.28
N GLU A 10 1.87 -6.77 9.84
CA GLU A 10 1.56 -7.62 11.00
C GLU A 10 0.95 -8.96 10.57
N ASN A 11 0.40 -9.03 9.35
CA ASN A 11 -0.24 -10.23 8.79
C ASN A 11 0.27 -10.54 7.37
N ASP A 12 0.21 -11.81 6.97
CA ASP A 12 0.74 -12.30 5.67
C ASP A 12 0.04 -11.68 4.44
N ASN A 13 -1.15 -11.09 4.60
CA ASN A 13 -1.92 -10.46 3.54
C ASN A 13 -1.65 -8.96 3.39
N GLU A 14 -0.74 -8.39 4.18
CA GLU A 14 -0.35 -6.99 4.17
C GLU A 14 0.93 -6.78 3.34
N LEU A 15 1.06 -5.59 2.76
CA LEU A 15 2.21 -5.22 1.93
C LEU A 15 3.09 -4.21 2.67
N GLU A 16 4.39 -4.48 2.77
CA GLU A 16 5.36 -3.52 3.31
C GLU A 16 5.34 -2.22 2.48
N LEU A 17 5.32 -1.07 3.16
CA LEU A 17 5.56 0.23 2.55
C LEU A 17 6.83 0.86 3.11
N ARG A 18 7.52 1.59 2.23
CA ARG A 18 8.57 2.53 2.62
C ARG A 18 8.13 3.95 2.30
N GLU A 19 8.38 4.90 3.20
CA GLU A 19 8.07 6.31 2.98
C GLU A 19 8.70 6.78 1.65
N GLY A 20 7.90 7.44 0.81
CA GLY A 20 8.31 7.90 -0.51
C GLY A 20 8.23 6.85 -1.62
N GLN A 21 7.90 5.59 -1.33
CA GLN A 21 7.75 4.53 -2.32
C GLN A 21 6.57 4.80 -3.26
N ILE A 22 6.76 4.50 -4.55
CA ILE A 22 5.68 4.47 -5.54
C ILE A 22 5.07 3.08 -5.61
N ILE A 23 3.76 3.01 -5.39
CA ILE A 23 2.97 1.78 -5.46
C ILE A 23 1.81 1.94 -6.44
N GLN A 24 1.34 0.82 -6.99
CA GLN A 24 0.09 0.79 -7.75
C GLN A 24 -1.06 0.46 -6.81
N VAL A 25 -2.05 1.34 -6.69
CA VAL A 25 -3.28 1.04 -5.95
C VAL A 25 -4.29 0.46 -6.93
N GLY A 26 -4.82 -0.73 -6.61
CA GLY A 26 -5.86 -1.39 -7.39
C GLY A 26 -7.24 -0.91 -7.00
N TYR A 27 -7.67 -1.24 -5.78
CA TYR A 27 -9.00 -0.90 -5.27
C TYR A 27 -9.04 -0.77 -3.75
N ARG A 28 -10.11 -0.17 -3.24
CA ARG A 28 -10.38 -0.08 -1.80
C ARG A 28 -11.00 -1.40 -1.33
N HIS A 29 -10.39 -2.03 -0.33
CA HIS A 29 -10.90 -3.25 0.27
C HIS A 29 -11.98 -2.95 1.34
N GLY A 30 -12.00 -1.72 1.85
CA GLY A 30 -12.93 -1.26 2.89
C GLY A 30 -12.24 -1.08 4.25
N GLN A 31 -12.92 -0.45 5.21
CA GLN A 31 -12.42 -0.27 6.58
C GLN A 31 -11.03 0.38 6.68
N GLY A 32 -10.72 1.33 5.77
CA GLY A 32 -9.44 2.02 5.75
C GLY A 32 -8.30 1.25 5.09
N TRP A 33 -8.58 0.21 4.30
CA TRP A 33 -7.57 -0.58 3.59
C TRP A 33 -7.66 -0.45 2.06
N LEU A 34 -6.49 -0.42 1.43
CA LEU A 34 -6.29 -0.50 -0.02
C LEU A 34 -5.64 -1.82 -0.39
N VAL A 35 -6.00 -2.38 -1.54
CA VAL A 35 -5.18 -3.38 -2.22
C VAL A 35 -4.19 -2.64 -3.11
N ALA A 36 -2.90 -2.87 -2.87
CA ALA A 36 -1.81 -2.25 -3.62
C ALA A 36 -0.79 -3.30 -4.09
N MET A 37 0.03 -2.90 -5.06
CA MET A 37 1.13 -3.69 -5.60
C MET A 37 2.43 -2.88 -5.50
N ASN A 38 3.48 -3.54 -4.99
CA ASN A 38 4.85 -3.05 -5.11
C ASN A 38 5.29 -3.20 -6.58
N LEU A 39 5.66 -2.09 -7.21
CA LEU A 39 6.04 -2.07 -8.63
C LEU A 39 7.40 -2.75 -8.91
N GLU A 40 8.26 -2.86 -7.90
CA GLU A 40 9.59 -3.47 -8.04
C GLU A 40 9.54 -5.00 -7.90
N THR A 41 8.79 -5.49 -6.90
CA THR A 41 8.71 -6.93 -6.59
C THR A 41 7.51 -7.61 -7.23
N GLY A 42 6.47 -6.86 -7.62
CA GLY A 42 5.20 -7.39 -8.09
C GLY A 42 4.31 -7.94 -6.97
N GLU A 43 4.75 -7.86 -5.71
CA GLU A 43 3.98 -8.33 -4.55
C GLU A 43 2.74 -7.47 -4.34
N GLN A 44 1.66 -8.11 -3.91
CA GLN A 44 0.38 -7.47 -3.64
C GLN A 44 -0.05 -7.73 -2.21
N GLY A 45 -0.69 -6.74 -1.61
CA GLY A 45 -1.24 -6.88 -0.28
C GLY A 45 -2.03 -5.65 0.15
N LEU A 46 -2.53 -5.73 1.38
CA LEU A 46 -3.25 -4.67 2.02
C LEU A 46 -2.29 -3.60 2.56
N VAL A 47 -2.65 -2.35 2.35
CA VAL A 47 -1.98 -1.19 2.96
C VAL A 47 -3.00 -0.25 3.58
N PRO A 48 -2.68 0.43 4.70
CA PRO A 48 -3.57 1.41 5.29
C PRO A 48 -3.77 2.58 4.33
N GLU A 49 -5.02 2.96 4.11
CA GLU A 49 -5.37 4.05 3.20
C GLU A 49 -4.76 5.38 3.63
N GLU A 50 -4.78 5.67 4.93
CA GLU A 50 -4.24 6.90 5.51
C GLU A 50 -2.71 7.03 5.33
N TYR A 51 -2.02 5.94 4.99
CA TYR A 51 -0.60 5.93 4.66
C TYR A 51 -0.30 6.14 3.18
N VAL A 52 -1.31 6.33 2.34
CA VAL A 52 -1.13 6.44 0.89
C VAL A 52 -1.76 7.72 0.36
N ARG A 53 -0.93 8.56 -0.28
CA ARG A 53 -1.44 9.62 -1.13
C ARG A 53 -1.81 9.06 -2.50
N LEU A 54 -3.12 8.96 -2.73
CA LEU A 54 -3.67 8.58 -4.04
C LEU A 54 -3.36 9.67 -5.07
N LEU A 55 -2.64 9.28 -6.12
CA LEU A 55 -2.41 10.14 -7.27
C LEU A 55 -3.50 9.83 -8.30
N ARG A 56 -4.13 10.88 -8.84
CA ARG A 56 -5.11 10.78 -9.93
C ARG A 56 -4.42 10.76 -11.28
#